data_AF-A0A090W3U9-F1
#
_entry.id   AF-A0A090W3U9-F1
#
_cell.length_a   1.000
_cell.length_b   1.000
_cell.length_c   1.000
_cell.angle_alpha   90.00
_cell.angle_beta   90.00
_cell.angle_gamma   90.00
#
_symmetry.space_group_name_H-M   'P 1'
#
loop_
_entity.id
_entity.type
_entity.pdbx_description
1 polymer ?
#
loop_
_entity_poly.entity_id
_entity_poly.type
_entity_poly.pdbx_seq_one_letter_code
_entity_poly.pdbx_strand_id
1 'polypeptide(L)'
;MLTKPVIKLNVQNETSRLRSVVLGTAESNGPIPKIEECYDPKSIEHIKAGTYPEEDAMVEEINAVLKVFKKYDVKVYRPQVIENCNQIFSRDIAFVIDDIMIEANILPHREEEVHAIDYIWNQIAEDKRIILPEDCHVEGGDVMHGTIIFLWVLTPVRIIQI
;
A
#
# COMPACT_ATOMS: atom_id res chain seq x y z
N MET A 1 7.97 -4.48 -31.56
CA MET A 1 7.83 -4.48 -30.10
C MET A 1 6.55 -3.74 -29.77
N LEU A 2 5.55 -4.42 -29.19
CA LEU A 2 4.34 -3.74 -28.72
C LEU A 2 4.72 -2.93 -27.50
N THR A 3 4.63 -1.60 -27.58
CA THR A 3 4.77 -0.72 -26.42
C THR A 3 3.71 -1.12 -25.41
N LYS A 4 4.11 -1.58 -24.23
CA LYS A 4 3.16 -1.86 -23.14
C LYS A 4 2.33 -0.59 -22.88
N PRO A 5 1.00 -0.68 -22.73
CA PRO A 5 0.19 0.48 -22.46
C PRO A 5 0.61 1.10 -21.12
N VAL A 6 0.95 2.39 -21.15
CA VAL A 6 1.33 3.16 -19.97
C VAL A 6 0.08 3.49 -19.16
N ILE A 7 0.09 3.19 -17.85
CA ILE A 7 -0.96 3.56 -16.93
C ILE A 7 -0.89 5.08 -16.71
N LYS A 8 -2.01 5.76 -16.91
CA LYS A 8 -2.14 7.20 -16.63
C LYS A 8 -2.70 7.38 -15.22
N LEU A 9 -1.91 8.04 -14.36
CA LEU A 9 -2.30 8.39 -13.00
C LEU A 9 -3.16 9.66 -13.00
N ASN A 10 -4.11 9.72 -12.08
CA ASN A 10 -5.00 10.87 -11.88
C ASN A 10 -5.71 10.75 -10.52
N VAL A 11 -4.97 11.02 -9.44
CA VAL A 11 -5.45 11.00 -8.05
C VAL A 11 -5.41 12.43 -7.53
N GLN A 12 -6.54 13.12 -7.64
CA GLN A 12 -6.68 14.55 -7.29
C GLN A 12 -7.28 14.78 -5.90
N ASN A 13 -7.76 13.71 -5.25
CA ASN A 13 -8.34 13.70 -3.91
C ASN A 13 -8.73 12.26 -3.50
N GLU A 14 -9.09 12.07 -2.23
CA GLU A 14 -9.51 10.78 -1.65
C GLU A 14 -11.00 10.41 -1.84
N THR A 15 -11.83 11.27 -2.48
CA THR A 15 -13.31 11.11 -2.47
C THR A 15 -13.96 10.98 -3.85
N SER A 16 -13.23 11.32 -4.91
CA SER A 16 -13.69 11.19 -6.28
C SER A 16 -13.94 9.74 -6.65
N ARG A 17 -14.76 9.52 -7.67
CA ARG A 17 -15.10 8.16 -8.12
C ARG A 17 -13.83 7.37 -8.45
N LEU A 18 -13.57 6.33 -7.67
CA LEU A 18 -12.48 5.39 -7.88
C LEU A 18 -12.65 4.64 -9.21
N ARG A 19 -11.58 4.59 -10.02
CA ARG A 19 -11.55 3.89 -11.32
C ARG A 19 -10.62 2.69 -11.31
N SER A 20 -9.50 2.82 -10.60
CA SER A 20 -8.48 1.79 -10.46
C SER A 20 -7.92 1.82 -9.04
N VAL A 21 -7.51 0.68 -8.50
CA VAL A 21 -6.92 0.58 -7.16
C VAL A 21 -5.90 -0.56 -7.11
N VAL A 22 -4.86 -0.40 -6.30
CA VAL A 22 -4.00 -1.50 -5.87
C VAL A 22 -4.56 -2.02 -4.54
N LEU A 23 -5.14 -3.21 -4.57
CA LEU A 23 -5.66 -3.86 -3.37
C LEU A 23 -4.63 -4.88 -2.89
N GLY A 24 -4.21 -4.79 -1.63
CA GLY A 24 -3.31 -5.76 -1.00
C GLY A 24 -3.85 -7.20 -1.00
N THR A 25 -3.01 -8.14 -0.61
CA THR A 25 -3.32 -9.56 -0.54
C THR A 25 -3.02 -10.13 0.83
N ALA A 26 -3.83 -11.11 1.25
CA ALA A 26 -3.60 -11.88 2.46
C ALA A 26 -3.06 -13.29 2.16
N GLU A 27 -2.80 -13.60 0.89
CA GLU A 27 -2.18 -14.88 0.51
C GLU A 27 -0.74 -14.93 1.00
N SER A 28 -0.35 -16.01 1.69
CA SER A 28 0.98 -16.18 2.27
C SER A 28 1.36 -15.05 3.24
N ASN A 29 0.44 -14.67 4.13
CA ASN A 29 0.60 -13.55 5.05
C ASN A 29 1.68 -13.80 6.13
N GLY A 30 2.15 -15.04 6.24
CA GLY A 30 3.13 -15.47 7.24
C GLY A 30 2.49 -15.88 8.57
N PRO A 31 3.32 -16.29 9.55
CA PRO A 31 2.83 -16.72 10.85
C PRO A 31 2.25 -15.55 11.65
N ILE A 32 1.51 -15.88 12.72
CA ILE A 32 1.11 -14.90 13.74
C ILE A 32 2.38 -14.22 14.28
N PRO A 33 2.49 -12.88 14.20
CA PRO A 33 3.67 -12.17 14.66
C PRO A 33 3.81 -12.30 16.18
N LYS A 34 5.03 -12.18 16.70
CA LYS A 34 5.22 -12.11 18.15
C LYS A 34 4.73 -10.77 18.69
N ILE A 35 4.36 -10.73 19.96
CA ILE A 35 3.86 -9.50 20.60
C ILE A 35 4.91 -8.38 20.53
N GLU A 36 6.19 -8.72 20.70
CA GLU A 36 7.31 -7.79 20.61
C GLU A 36 7.59 -7.27 19.18
N GLU A 37 7.07 -7.93 18.16
CA GLU A 37 7.18 -7.56 16.74
C GLU A 37 5.96 -6.73 16.29
N CYS A 38 4.91 -6.62 17.12
CA CYS A 38 3.69 -5.88 16.81
C CYS A 38 3.81 -4.39 17.16
N TYR A 39 3.55 -3.54 16.18
CA TYR A 39 3.52 -2.09 16.36
C TYR A 39 2.14 -1.57 16.79
N ASP A 40 1.06 -2.24 16.37
CA ASP A 40 -0.30 -1.79 16.63
C ASP A 40 -0.91 -2.50 17.86
N PRO A 41 -1.67 -1.77 18.71
CA PRO A 41 -2.25 -2.33 19.92
C PRO A 41 -3.34 -3.38 19.64
N LYS A 42 -3.91 -3.40 18.43
CA LYS A 42 -5.00 -4.33 18.08
C LYS A 42 -4.47 -5.72 17.78
N SER A 43 -3.38 -5.84 17.04
CA SER A 43 -2.68 -7.12 16.88
C SER A 43 -2.30 -7.68 18.24
N ILE A 44 -1.73 -6.86 19.13
CA ILE A 44 -1.37 -7.28 20.50
C ILE A 44 -2.59 -7.78 21.28
N GLU A 45 -3.72 -7.06 21.21
CA GLU A 45 -4.99 -7.45 21.85
C GLU A 45 -5.47 -8.82 21.35
N HIS A 46 -5.52 -9.00 20.02
CA HIS A 46 -6.00 -10.24 19.40
C HIS A 46 -5.07 -11.42 19.63
N ILE A 47 -3.75 -11.23 19.61
CA ILE A 47 -2.77 -12.28 19.92
C ILE A 47 -2.94 -12.74 21.37
N LYS A 48 -3.04 -11.80 22.33
CA LYS A 48 -3.25 -12.13 23.75
C LYS A 48 -4.57 -12.86 24.00
N ALA A 49 -5.59 -12.55 23.21
CA ALA A 49 -6.89 -13.19 23.29
C ALA A 49 -6.97 -14.53 22.51
N GLY A 50 -5.94 -14.90 21.74
CA GLY A 50 -5.98 -16.08 20.87
C GLY A 50 -6.97 -15.95 19.71
N THR A 51 -7.22 -14.72 19.24
CA THR A 51 -8.19 -14.38 18.20
C THR A 51 -7.56 -13.62 17.02
N TYR A 52 -6.24 -13.67 16.88
CA TYR A 52 -5.57 -13.14 15.69
C TYR A 52 -6.09 -13.91 14.46
N PRO A 53 -6.42 -13.23 13.35
CA PRO A 53 -7.10 -13.86 12.24
C PRO A 53 -6.21 -14.90 11.55
N GLU A 54 -6.82 -16.04 11.22
CA GLU A 54 -6.21 -17.07 10.37
C GLU A 54 -6.15 -16.59 8.90
N GLU A 55 -5.20 -17.11 8.13
CA GLU A 55 -5.00 -16.69 6.73
C GLU A 55 -6.25 -16.84 5.88
N ASP A 56 -6.95 -17.97 5.99
CA ASP A 56 -8.19 -18.23 5.23
C ASP A 56 -9.26 -17.16 5.50
N ALA A 57 -9.38 -16.70 6.75
CA ALA A 57 -10.33 -15.65 7.12
C ALA A 57 -9.90 -14.29 6.56
N MET A 58 -8.61 -13.96 6.60
CA MET A 58 -8.08 -12.73 5.99
C MET A 58 -8.30 -12.72 4.48
N VAL A 59 -8.05 -13.84 3.80
CA VAL A 59 -8.27 -14.01 2.36
C VAL A 59 -9.75 -13.86 2.02
N GLU A 60 -10.65 -14.42 2.82
CA GLU A 60 -12.10 -14.26 2.64
C GLU A 60 -12.54 -12.79 2.70
N GLU A 61 -12.09 -12.05 3.72
CA GLU A 61 -12.41 -10.63 3.92
C GLU A 61 -11.87 -9.75 2.79
N ILE A 62 -10.60 -9.95 2.38
CA ILE A 62 -10.01 -9.22 1.25
C ILE A 62 -10.75 -9.53 -0.06
N ASN A 63 -11.19 -10.77 -0.25
CA ASN A 63 -12.01 -11.14 -1.40
C ASN A 63 -13.41 -10.54 -1.36
N ALA A 64 -13.98 -10.29 -0.17
CA ALA A 64 -15.24 -9.56 -0.03
C ALA A 64 -15.09 -8.11 -0.53
N VAL A 65 -14.01 -7.42 -0.18
CA VAL A 65 -13.68 -6.07 -0.71
C VAL A 65 -13.48 -6.11 -2.23
N LEU A 66 -12.76 -7.11 -2.75
CA LEU A 66 -12.59 -7.30 -4.19
C LEU A 66 -13.93 -7.45 -4.94
N LYS A 67 -14.90 -8.17 -4.37
CA LYS A 67 -16.25 -8.30 -4.94
C LYS A 67 -16.97 -6.95 -5.00
N VAL A 68 -16.80 -6.10 -3.99
CA VAL A 68 -17.36 -4.74 -3.99
C VAL A 68 -16.74 -3.92 -5.12
N PHE A 69 -15.41 -3.90 -5.26
CA PHE A 69 -14.77 -3.19 -6.38
C PHE A 69 -15.23 -3.67 -7.75
N LYS A 70 -15.34 -4.99 -7.94
CA LYS A 70 -15.87 -5.57 -9.19
C LYS A 70 -17.31 -5.12 -9.48
N LYS A 71 -18.18 -5.05 -8.46
CA LYS A 71 -19.57 -4.59 -8.61
C LYS A 71 -19.67 -3.15 -9.13
N TYR A 72 -18.69 -2.29 -8.83
CA TYR A 72 -18.66 -0.89 -9.25
C TYR A 72 -17.76 -0.62 -10.46
N ASP A 73 -17.32 -1.68 -11.16
CA ASP A 73 -16.42 -1.63 -12.32
C ASP A 73 -15.08 -0.93 -12.02
N VAL A 74 -14.57 -1.08 -10.79
CA VAL A 74 -13.24 -0.61 -10.41
C VAL A 74 -12.21 -1.64 -10.86
N LYS A 75 -11.20 -1.19 -11.63
CA LYS A 75 -10.08 -2.03 -12.03
C LYS A 75 -9.17 -2.31 -10.82
N VAL A 76 -9.00 -3.57 -10.47
CA VAL A 76 -8.15 -3.96 -9.33
C VAL A 76 -6.82 -4.50 -9.82
N TYR A 77 -5.74 -3.92 -9.31
CA TYR A 77 -4.38 -4.45 -9.37
C TYR A 77 -4.03 -5.11 -8.04
N ARG A 78 -3.14 -6.10 -8.06
CA ARG A 78 -2.71 -6.86 -6.87
C ARG A 78 -1.19 -6.87 -6.80
N PRO A 79 -0.57 -6.82 -5.61
CA PRO A 79 0.86 -7.13 -5.49
C PRO A 79 1.14 -8.56 -5.96
N GLN A 80 2.36 -8.82 -6.42
CA GLN A 80 2.87 -10.18 -6.56
C GLN A 80 3.04 -10.80 -5.18
N VAL A 81 2.58 -12.03 -5.00
CA VAL A 81 2.65 -12.72 -3.71
C VAL A 81 4.11 -13.00 -3.36
N ILE A 82 4.52 -12.53 -2.18
CA ILE A 82 5.81 -12.85 -1.55
C ILE A 82 5.52 -13.83 -0.42
N GLU A 83 6.30 -14.91 -0.35
CA GLU A 83 6.06 -15.96 0.63
C GLU A 83 6.29 -15.45 2.07
N ASN A 84 5.34 -15.72 2.97
CA ASN A 84 5.37 -15.35 4.38
C ASN A 84 5.52 -13.84 4.63
N CYS A 85 4.83 -13.03 3.83
CA CYS A 85 4.92 -11.57 3.86
C CYS A 85 3.52 -10.95 4.01
N ASN A 86 3.37 -10.01 4.95
CA ASN A 86 2.10 -9.30 5.12
C ASN A 86 1.95 -8.21 4.05
N GLN A 87 1.12 -8.48 3.04
CA GLN A 87 0.93 -7.60 1.87
C GLN A 87 -0.48 -6.99 1.80
N ILE A 88 -1.20 -6.97 2.92
CA ILE A 88 -2.56 -6.43 3.00
C ILE A 88 -2.54 -4.90 2.83
N PHE A 89 -1.51 -4.23 3.37
CA PHE A 89 -1.42 -2.77 3.46
C PHE A 89 -0.70 -2.14 2.27
N SER A 90 -1.27 -2.29 1.07
CA SER A 90 -0.72 -1.69 -0.17
C SER A 90 -0.63 -0.16 -0.15
N ARG A 91 -1.29 0.50 0.81
CA ARG A 91 -1.20 1.95 1.01
C ARG A 91 0.18 2.37 1.51
N ASP A 92 0.83 1.52 2.31
CA ASP A 92 2.04 1.92 3.03
C ASP A 92 3.26 1.92 2.11
N ILE A 93 3.26 1.07 1.07
CA ILE A 93 4.41 0.84 0.17
C ILE A 93 4.53 1.85 -0.98
N ALA A 94 3.43 2.49 -1.38
CA ALA A 94 3.44 3.53 -2.40
C ALA A 94 2.16 4.37 -2.36
N PHE A 95 2.26 5.62 -2.78
CA PHE A 95 1.13 6.53 -2.89
C PHE A 95 1.21 7.37 -4.18
N VAL A 96 0.09 8.01 -4.53
CA VAL A 96 -0.02 8.82 -5.75
C VAL A 96 -0.57 10.18 -5.38
N ILE A 97 0.13 11.22 -5.82
CA ILE A 97 -0.30 12.62 -5.73
C ILE A 97 -0.41 13.13 -7.15
N ASP A 98 -1.59 13.64 -7.50
CA ASP A 98 -1.91 14.07 -8.85
C ASP A 98 -1.66 12.99 -9.91
N ASP A 99 -0.58 13.09 -10.65
CA ASP A 99 -0.17 12.14 -11.68
C ASP A 99 1.20 11.51 -11.42
N ILE A 100 1.73 11.65 -10.20
CA ILE A 100 3.04 11.16 -9.78
C ILE A 100 2.86 10.02 -8.78
N MET A 101 3.51 8.89 -9.05
CA MET A 101 3.64 7.80 -8.09
C MET A 101 4.91 7.99 -7.27
N ILE A 102 4.78 7.86 -5.96
CA ILE A 102 5.87 7.98 -5.00
C ILE A 102 6.03 6.63 -4.31
N GLU A 103 7.23 6.09 -4.41
CA GLU A 103 7.66 4.92 -3.65
C GLU A 103 7.87 5.34 -2.19
N ALA A 104 7.19 4.66 -1.27
CA ALA A 104 7.30 4.98 0.14
C ALA A 104 8.59 4.40 0.71
N ASN A 105 9.19 5.12 1.65
CA ASN A 105 10.32 4.62 2.42
C ASN A 105 9.78 4.08 3.74
N ILE A 106 9.38 2.81 3.69
CA ILE A 106 8.74 2.08 4.79
C ILE A 106 9.77 1.63 5.84
N LEU A 107 9.29 1.14 6.98
CA LEU A 107 10.15 0.69 8.08
C LEU A 107 11.25 -0.30 7.62
N PRO A 108 12.45 -0.25 8.23
CA PRO A 108 13.53 -1.21 7.97
C PRO A 108 13.02 -2.65 8.07
N HIS A 109 13.47 -3.51 7.16
CA HIS A 109 13.05 -4.92 6.99
C HIS A 109 11.70 -5.16 6.30
N ARG A 110 10.98 -4.11 5.88
CA ARG A 110 9.77 -4.25 5.04
C ARG A 110 10.00 -3.90 3.57
N GLU A 111 11.21 -3.42 3.22
CA GLU A 111 11.57 -2.91 1.89
C GLU A 111 11.20 -3.85 0.73
N GLU A 112 11.30 -5.17 0.92
CA GLU A 112 10.93 -6.16 -0.10
C GLU A 112 9.44 -6.07 -0.52
N GLU A 113 8.56 -5.57 0.34
CA GLU A 113 7.13 -5.39 0.04
C GLU A 113 6.90 -4.42 -1.12
N VAL A 114 7.75 -3.41 -1.26
CA VAL A 114 7.67 -2.40 -2.32
C VAL A 114 7.84 -3.06 -3.70
N HIS A 115 8.73 -4.04 -3.80
CA HIS A 115 9.00 -4.73 -5.06
C HIS A 115 7.85 -5.59 -5.55
N ALA A 116 6.89 -5.93 -4.68
CA ALA A 116 5.70 -6.68 -5.06
C ALA A 116 4.84 -5.96 -6.11
N ILE A 117 4.97 -4.64 -6.24
CA ILE A 117 4.25 -3.83 -7.21
C ILE A 117 5.14 -3.33 -8.37
N ASP A 118 6.37 -3.84 -8.52
CA ASP A 118 7.29 -3.43 -9.59
C ASP A 118 6.68 -3.56 -10.98
N TYR A 119 5.84 -4.57 -11.20
CA TYR A 119 5.16 -4.74 -12.48
C TYR A 119 4.19 -3.57 -12.78
N ILE A 120 3.61 -2.93 -11.76
CA ILE A 120 2.78 -1.72 -11.87
C ILE A 120 3.67 -0.50 -12.06
N TRP A 121 4.71 -0.35 -11.22
CA TRP A 121 5.70 0.72 -11.31
C TRP A 121 6.29 0.85 -12.71
N ASN A 122 6.61 -0.28 -13.34
CA ASN A 122 7.16 -0.36 -14.70
C ASN A 122 6.14 -0.10 -15.82
N GLN A 123 4.87 0.13 -15.48
CA GLN A 123 3.83 0.60 -16.41
C GLN A 123 3.55 2.10 -16.27
N ILE A 124 4.21 2.81 -15.34
CA ILE A 124 4.13 4.27 -15.17
C ILE A 124 5.29 4.93 -15.93
N ALA A 125 5.04 6.12 -16.48
CA ALA A 125 6.07 6.88 -17.18
C ALA A 125 7.23 7.26 -16.23
N GLU A 126 8.48 7.22 -16.71
CA GLU A 126 9.64 7.36 -15.84
C GLU A 126 9.71 8.71 -15.14
N ASP A 127 9.25 9.77 -15.79
CA ASP A 127 9.16 11.14 -15.29
C ASP A 127 7.99 11.36 -14.30
N LYS A 128 7.16 10.34 -14.09
CA LYS A 128 6.00 10.34 -13.17
C LYS A 128 6.19 9.39 -11.99
N ARG A 129 7.44 9.05 -11.70
CA ARG A 129 7.84 8.16 -10.62
C ARG A 129 8.90 8.85 -9.77
N ILE A 130 8.74 8.83 -8.45
CA ILE A 130 9.70 9.38 -7.50
C ILE A 130 10.00 8.31 -6.46
N ILE A 131 11.29 8.08 -6.22
CA ILE A 131 11.77 7.31 -5.07
C ILE A 131 12.24 8.33 -4.04
N LEU A 132 11.71 8.24 -2.82
CA LEU A 132 12.10 9.14 -1.74
C LEU A 132 13.57 8.89 -1.33
N PRO A 133 14.30 9.93 -0.89
CA PRO A 133 15.62 9.74 -0.28
C PRO A 133 15.56 8.82 0.95
N GLU A 134 16.63 8.07 1.21
CA GLU A 134 16.73 7.12 2.34
C GLU A 134 16.49 7.78 3.71
N ASP A 135 16.83 9.08 3.87
CA ASP A 135 16.61 9.82 5.12
C ASP A 135 15.16 10.35 5.27
N CYS A 136 14.33 10.23 4.23
CA CYS A 136 12.94 10.64 4.22
C CYS A 136 12.04 9.42 4.44
N HIS A 137 11.46 9.28 5.64
CA HIS A 137 10.53 8.20 5.97
C HIS A 137 9.10 8.72 5.90
N VAL A 138 8.37 8.29 4.88
CA VAL A 138 6.96 8.64 4.65
C VAL A 138 6.26 7.38 4.15
N GLU A 139 5.22 6.97 4.87
CA GLU A 139 4.31 5.91 4.45
C GLU A 139 3.05 6.54 3.85
N GLY A 140 2.40 5.86 2.91
CA GLY A 140 1.19 6.41 2.30
C GLY A 140 0.02 6.59 3.27
N GLY A 141 0.03 5.90 4.41
CA GLY A 141 -0.95 6.09 5.49
C GLY A 141 -0.92 7.48 6.14
N ASP A 142 0.23 8.16 6.08
CA ASP A 142 0.39 9.52 6.62
C ASP A 142 -0.02 10.62 5.63
N VAL A 143 -0.32 10.26 4.38
CA VAL A 143 -0.60 11.19 3.28
C VAL A 143 -2.10 11.21 2.99
N MET A 144 -2.73 12.37 3.12
CA MET A 144 -4.12 12.59 2.67
C MET A 144 -4.16 13.69 1.62
N HIS A 145 -4.63 13.36 0.42
CA HIS A 145 -4.66 14.28 -0.70
C HIS A 145 -6.05 14.92 -0.93
N GLY A 146 -6.04 16.21 -1.24
CA GLY A 146 -7.22 17.02 -1.57
C GLY A 146 -6.76 18.34 -2.21
N THR A 147 -7.49 19.44 -2.00
CA THR A 147 -7.01 20.79 -2.42
C THR A 147 -5.69 21.17 -1.75
N ILE A 148 -5.45 20.62 -0.56
CA ILE A 148 -4.20 20.72 0.21
C ILE A 148 -3.81 19.29 0.56
N ILE A 149 -2.51 18.99 0.56
CA ILE A 149 -1.97 17.71 1.04
C ILE A 149 -1.74 17.83 2.54
N PHE A 150 -2.33 16.93 3.31
CA PHE A 150 -2.04 16.78 4.73
C PHE A 150 -1.03 15.66 4.92
N LEU A 151 0.00 15.93 5.71
CA LEU A 151 1.01 14.96 6.14
C LEU A 151 0.97 14.85 7.66
N TRP A 152 0.79 13.64 8.17
CA TRP A 152 0.98 13.37 9.58
C TRP A 152 2.46 13.11 9.88
N VAL A 153 2.95 13.59 11.02
CA VAL A 153 4.37 13.53 11.39
C VAL A 153 4.51 12.81 12.73
N LEU A 154 5.00 11.56 12.69
CA LEU A 154 5.10 10.69 13.87
C LEU A 154 6.42 10.86 14.66
N THR A 155 7.46 11.40 14.03
CA THR A 155 8.75 11.74 14.65
C THR A 155 9.29 13.02 13.99
N PRO A 156 10.33 13.73 14.51
CA PRO A 156 10.86 14.91 13.83
C PRO A 156 11.62 14.53 12.55
N VAL A 157 10.90 14.14 11.50
CA VAL A 157 11.42 13.89 10.15
C VAL A 157 11.30 15.18 9.35
N ARG A 158 12.28 15.45 8.48
CA ARG A 158 12.26 16.60 7.58
C ARG A 158 11.08 16.47 6.62
N ILE A 159 10.16 17.43 6.67
CA ILE A 159 9.10 17.57 5.68
C ILE A 159 9.76 18.06 4.38
N ILE A 160 9.73 17.23 3.33
CA ILE A 160 10.12 17.63 1.99
C ILE A 160 8.89 18.25 1.32
N GLN A 161 9.08 19.39 0.66
CA GLN A 161 8.05 19.99 -0.18
C GLN A 161 8.01 19.20 -1.49
N ILE A 162 6.96 18.39 -1.69
CA ILE A 162 6.69 17.62 -2.90
C ILE A 162 6.22 18.58 -4.01
#